data_AF-A0A523P4K2-F1
#
_entry.id   AF-A0A523P4K2-F1
#
_cell.length_a   1.000
_cell.length_b   1.000
_cell.length_c   1.000
_cell.angle_alpha   90.00
_cell.angle_beta   90.00
_cell.angle_gamma   90.00
#
_symmetry.space_group_name_H-M   'P 1'
#
loop_
_entity.id
_entity.type
_entity.pdbx_description
1 polymer ?
#
loop_
_entity_poly.entity_id
_entity_poly.type
_entity_poly.pdbx_seq_one_letter_code
_entity_poly.pdbx_strand_id
1 'polypeptide(L)'
;MKICIYGAGAIGGFLGARLAQAGVDVSLVARGPHLVAMRAHGLKLYSAGNVSICQVACTDSPEELGIQDYVIVCLKAHAVPAVVDRIATLCGEHTAVVPAVNGVPWWYFHRLDGPYEGRRVASVDRDGKQWDVLTPQRAIGCVVYPSCAVPEPGVIEHIDGDRFTLGEPSGEKSERVMRLSQVLRD
;
A
#
# COMPACT_ATOMS: atom_id res chain seq x y z
N MET A 1 8.36 11.01 7.74
CA MET A 1 7.43 10.67 6.65
C MET A 1 6.49 9.63 7.22
N LYS A 2 5.18 9.83 7.09
CA LYS A 2 4.15 8.91 7.58
C LYS A 2 3.64 8.04 6.44
N ILE A 3 3.79 6.72 6.56
CA ILE A 3 3.30 5.75 5.58
C ILE A 3 2.26 4.84 6.22
N CYS A 4 1.07 4.77 5.62
CA CYS A 4 0.09 3.75 5.97
C CYS A 4 0.07 2.62 4.94
N ILE A 5 0.21 1.38 5.42
CA ILE A 5 -0.09 0.20 4.62
C ILE A 5 -1.56 -0.18 4.85
N TYR A 6 -2.39 0.00 3.83
CA TYR A 6 -3.79 -0.40 3.86
C TYR A 6 -3.94 -1.85 3.40
N GLY A 7 -4.03 -2.75 4.38
CA GLY A 7 -4.05 -4.20 4.17
C GLY A 7 -2.72 -4.86 4.49
N ALA A 8 -2.53 -5.25 5.76
CA ALA A 8 -1.36 -6.02 6.20
C ALA A 8 -1.47 -7.52 5.85
N GLY A 9 -1.71 -7.84 4.57
CA GLY A 9 -1.57 -9.21 4.07
C GLY A 9 -0.11 -9.58 3.87
N ALA A 10 0.18 -10.58 3.04
CA ALA A 10 1.55 -11.01 2.76
C ALA A 10 2.48 -9.87 2.33
N ILE A 11 2.13 -9.17 1.23
CA ILE A 11 2.93 -8.04 0.71
C ILE A 11 2.90 -6.84 1.65
N GLY A 12 1.72 -6.51 2.19
CA GLY A 12 1.57 -5.34 3.06
C GLY A 12 2.32 -5.49 4.38
N GLY A 13 2.30 -6.69 4.98
CA GLY A 13 3.08 -7.00 6.15
C GLY A 13 4.58 -7.00 5.85
N PHE A 14 5.01 -7.56 4.71
CA PHE A 14 6.42 -7.49 4.31
C PHE A 14 6.92 -6.04 4.17
N LEU A 15 6.18 -5.19 3.44
CA LEU A 15 6.46 -3.77 3.32
C LEU A 15 6.46 -3.06 4.68
N GLY A 16 5.43 -3.32 5.50
CA GLY A 16 5.29 -2.76 6.83
C GLY A 16 6.49 -3.06 7.73
N ALA A 17 6.96 -4.31 7.73
CA ALA A 17 8.12 -4.73 8.50
C ALA A 17 9.42 -4.08 7.97
N ARG A 18 9.64 -4.07 6.65
CA ARG A 18 10.83 -3.45 6.05
C ARG A 18 10.90 -1.95 6.31
N LEU A 19 9.77 -1.24 6.14
CA LEU A 19 9.68 0.19 6.45
C LEU A 19 9.92 0.49 7.93
N ALA A 20 9.40 -0.35 8.84
CA ALA A 20 9.66 -0.21 10.27
C ALA A 20 11.14 -0.42 10.61
N GLN A 21 11.80 -1.40 9.99
CA GLN A 21 13.24 -1.64 10.14
C GLN A 21 14.08 -0.46 9.64
N ALA A 22 13.64 0.22 8.58
CA ALA A 22 14.26 1.44 8.06
C ALA A 22 13.97 2.70 8.92
N GLY A 23 13.26 2.56 10.04
CA GLY A 23 12.95 3.67 10.95
C GLY A 23 11.87 4.62 10.44
N VAL A 24 11.06 4.19 9.48
CA VAL A 24 9.94 4.98 8.94
C VAL A 24 8.78 4.95 9.92
N ASP A 25 8.09 6.08 10.07
CA ASP A 25 6.81 6.13 10.79
C ASP A 25 5.75 5.42 9.96
N VAL A 26 5.58 4.12 10.23
CA VAL A 26 4.70 3.22 9.49
C VAL A 26 3.56 2.70 10.35
N SER A 27 2.36 2.77 9.80
CA SER A 27 1.13 2.22 10.39
C SER A 27 0.48 1.19 9.47
N LEU A 28 -0.17 0.19 10.05
CA LEU A 28 -0.82 -0.91 9.33
C LEU A 28 -2.32 -0.92 9.60
N VAL A 29 -3.11 -0.95 8.54
CA VAL A 29 -4.54 -1.25 8.63
C VAL A 29 -4.76 -2.74 8.38
N ALA A 30 -5.28 -3.43 9.40
CA ALA A 30 -5.56 -4.86 9.38
C ALA A 30 -6.83 -5.15 10.17
N ARG A 31 -7.31 -6.39 10.16
CA ARG A 31 -8.52 -6.79 10.90
C ARG A 31 -8.45 -8.22 11.41
N GLY A 32 -9.34 -8.55 12.33
CA GLY A 32 -9.54 -9.91 12.82
C GLY A 32 -8.30 -10.49 13.51
N PRO A 33 -8.06 -11.82 13.42
CA PRO A 33 -6.97 -12.48 14.12
C PRO A 33 -5.58 -11.90 13.81
N HIS A 34 -5.36 -11.45 12.56
CA HIS A 34 -4.08 -10.89 12.15
C HIS A 34 -3.77 -9.57 12.89
N LEU A 35 -4.78 -8.69 13.04
CA LEU A 35 -4.66 -7.46 13.84
C LEU A 35 -4.39 -7.76 15.32
N VAL A 36 -5.14 -8.71 15.90
CA VAL A 36 -4.99 -9.09 17.32
C VAL A 36 -3.58 -9.58 17.58
N ALA A 37 -3.05 -10.46 16.73
CA ALA A 37 -1.70 -11.00 16.86
C ALA A 37 -0.63 -9.90 16.75
N MET A 38 -0.74 -9.00 15.74
CA MET A 38 0.21 -7.91 15.59
C MET A 38 0.20 -6.91 16.76
N ARG A 39 -0.98 -6.61 17.32
CA ARG A 39 -1.08 -5.76 18.52
C ARG A 39 -0.46 -6.40 19.76
N ALA A 40 -0.62 -7.71 19.92
CA ALA A 40 -0.13 -8.43 21.09
C ALA A 40 1.38 -8.75 21.03
N HIS A 41 1.90 -9.05 19.84
CA HIS A 41 3.23 -9.63 19.67
C HIS A 41 4.13 -8.86 18.71
N GLY A 42 3.64 -7.79 18.09
CA GLY A 42 4.29 -7.13 16.96
C GLY A 42 4.14 -7.93 15.66
N LEU A 43 4.62 -7.33 14.58
CA LEU A 43 4.67 -7.97 13.27
C LEU A 43 5.96 -8.78 13.14
N LYS A 44 5.85 -10.10 13.04
CA LYS A 44 7.00 -10.98 12.83
C LYS A 44 7.27 -11.16 11.34
N LEU A 45 8.53 -10.98 10.93
CA LEU A 45 9.00 -11.22 9.58
C LEU A 45 10.10 -12.28 9.57
N TYR A 46 9.88 -13.34 8.80
CA TYR A 46 10.90 -14.30 8.35
C TYR A 46 11.41 -13.88 6.98
N SER A 47 12.71 -13.63 6.84
CA SER A 47 13.32 -13.22 5.57
C SER A 47 14.78 -13.65 5.49
N ALA A 48 15.18 -14.33 4.42
CA ALA A 48 16.56 -14.78 4.18
C ALA A 48 17.18 -15.52 5.38
N GLY A 49 16.40 -16.39 6.03
CA GLY A 49 16.82 -17.15 7.21
C GLY A 49 16.87 -16.37 8.53
N ASN A 50 16.57 -15.07 8.50
CA ASN A 50 16.51 -14.22 9.69
C ASN A 50 15.07 -14.03 10.16
N VAL A 51 14.91 -13.84 11.48
CA VAL A 51 13.63 -13.53 12.12
C VAL A 51 13.73 -12.18 12.79
N SER A 52 12.75 -11.32 12.55
CA SER A 52 12.63 -10.03 13.20
C SER A 52 11.20 -9.79 13.67
N ILE A 53 11.04 -8.97 14.71
CA ILE A 53 9.75 -8.54 15.22
C ILE A 53 9.74 -7.02 15.23
N CYS A 54 8.80 -6.43 14.50
CA CYS A 54 8.64 -4.99 14.40
C CYS A 54 7.43 -4.55 15.21
N GLN A 55 7.62 -3.59 16.12
CA GLN A 55 6.51 -2.92 16.78
C GLN A 55 6.00 -1.82 15.87
N VAL A 56 4.80 -2.00 15.33
CA VAL A 56 4.17 -1.10 14.36
C VAL A 56 2.77 -0.75 14.83
N ALA A 57 2.37 0.51 14.66
CA ALA A 57 1.01 0.91 14.95
C ALA A 57 0.05 0.13 14.05
N CYS A 58 -0.89 -0.62 14.64
CA CYS A 58 -1.83 -1.43 13.87
C CYS A 58 -3.26 -1.21 14.36
N THR A 59 -4.17 -0.95 13.43
CA THR A 59 -5.59 -0.68 13.70
C THR A 59 -6.51 -1.22 12.61
N ASP A 60 -7.77 -1.42 12.95
CA ASP A 60 -8.86 -1.62 11.99
C ASP A 60 -9.62 -0.33 11.68
N SER A 61 -9.23 0.79 12.31
CA SER A 61 -9.88 2.10 12.26
C SER A 61 -8.90 3.16 11.71
N PRO A 62 -8.75 3.28 10.38
CA PRO A 62 -7.77 4.17 9.74
C PRO A 62 -7.92 5.63 10.14
N GLU A 63 -9.14 6.08 10.46
CA GLU A 63 -9.42 7.43 10.97
C GLU A 63 -8.60 7.82 12.21
N GLU A 64 -8.14 6.84 13.02
CA GLU A 64 -7.31 7.07 14.20
C GLU A 64 -5.85 7.43 13.85
N LEU A 65 -5.40 7.11 12.64
CA LEU A 65 -4.01 7.30 12.19
C LEU A 65 -3.74 8.72 11.70
N GLY A 66 -4.81 9.46 11.39
CA GLY A 66 -4.77 10.78 10.76
C GLY A 66 -4.15 10.75 9.37
N ILE A 67 -3.86 11.95 8.85
CA ILE A 67 -3.31 12.14 7.51
C ILE A 67 -1.92 11.48 7.36
N GLN A 68 -1.70 10.90 6.18
CA GLN A 68 -0.48 10.19 5.79
C GLN A 68 0.20 10.90 4.61
N ASP A 69 1.52 10.75 4.47
CA ASP A 69 2.22 11.18 3.26
C ASP A 69 1.92 10.20 2.11
N TYR A 70 1.93 8.90 2.42
CA TYR A 70 1.66 7.82 1.48
C TYR A 70 0.69 6.79 2.06
N VAL A 71 -0.30 6.38 1.27
CA VAL A 71 -1.17 5.23 1.57
C VAL A 71 -0.91 4.14 0.53
N ILE A 72 -0.23 3.07 0.94
CA ILE A 72 0.05 1.92 0.08
C ILE A 72 -1.07 0.89 0.24
N VAL A 73 -1.84 0.66 -0.82
CA VAL A 73 -3.00 -0.22 -0.80
C VAL A 73 -2.58 -1.61 -1.25
N CYS A 74 -2.54 -2.56 -0.32
CA CYS A 74 -2.09 -3.95 -0.53
C CYS A 74 -3.25 -4.96 -0.45
N LEU A 75 -4.47 -4.52 -0.71
CA LEU A 75 -5.65 -5.39 -0.80
C LEU A 75 -5.73 -6.07 -2.18
N LYS A 76 -6.56 -7.11 -2.28
CA LYS A 76 -6.98 -7.61 -3.60
C LYS A 76 -7.83 -6.54 -4.30
N ALA A 77 -7.65 -6.37 -5.61
CA ALA A 77 -8.31 -5.31 -6.38
C ALA A 77 -9.83 -5.22 -6.13
N HIS A 78 -10.54 -6.35 -6.11
CA HIS A 78 -12.00 -6.39 -5.87
C HIS A 78 -12.43 -5.97 -4.46
N ALA A 79 -11.51 -5.93 -3.49
CA ALA A 79 -11.79 -5.52 -2.11
C ALA A 79 -11.61 -4.00 -1.90
N VAL A 80 -10.92 -3.30 -2.81
CA VAL A 80 -10.62 -1.86 -2.67
C VAL A 80 -11.89 -0.99 -2.73
N PRO A 81 -12.84 -1.18 -3.68
CA PRO A 81 -14.03 -0.33 -3.78
C PRO A 81 -14.84 -0.21 -2.47
N ALA A 82 -14.89 -1.28 -1.68
CA ALA A 82 -15.65 -1.34 -0.43
C ALA A 82 -15.03 -0.52 0.72
N VAL A 83 -13.77 -0.09 0.60
CA VAL A 83 -13.03 0.61 1.65
C VAL A 83 -12.53 1.99 1.24
N VAL A 84 -12.93 2.48 0.06
CA VAL A 84 -12.48 3.77 -0.49
C VAL A 84 -12.69 4.93 0.48
N ASP A 85 -13.87 5.03 1.09
CA ASP A 85 -14.17 6.14 2.03
C ASP A 85 -13.27 6.07 3.27
N ARG A 86 -12.89 4.86 3.69
CA ARG A 86 -11.98 4.64 4.82
C ARG A 86 -10.53 4.93 4.46
N ILE A 87 -10.12 4.69 3.21
CA ILE A 87 -8.81 5.12 2.71
C ILE A 87 -8.76 6.65 2.64
N ALA A 88 -9.85 7.30 2.24
CA ALA A 88 -9.93 8.75 2.10
C ALA A 88 -9.70 9.51 3.42
N THR A 89 -10.01 8.92 4.58
CA THR A 89 -9.73 9.54 5.89
C THR A 89 -8.24 9.72 6.18
N LEU A 90 -7.38 8.99 5.46
CA LEU A 90 -5.91 9.07 5.54
C LEU A 90 -5.33 10.11 4.59
N CYS A 91 -6.14 10.67 3.69
CA CYS A 91 -5.70 11.52 2.58
C CYS A 91 -5.90 13.01 2.88
N GLY A 92 -4.81 13.75 3.06
CA GLY A 92 -4.76 15.22 3.09
C GLY A 92 -4.45 15.78 1.70
N GLU A 93 -4.13 17.07 1.57
CA GLU A 93 -3.87 17.68 0.25
C GLU A 93 -2.74 17.00 -0.55
N HIS A 94 -1.66 16.61 0.12
CA HIS A 94 -0.44 16.09 -0.53
C HIS A 94 -0.30 14.56 -0.49
N THR A 95 -1.26 13.85 0.10
CA THR A 95 -1.18 12.38 0.24
C THR A 95 -1.17 11.69 -1.12
N ALA A 96 -0.19 10.84 -1.34
CA ALA A 96 -0.16 9.94 -2.48
C ALA A 96 -0.80 8.59 -2.13
N VAL A 97 -1.52 8.00 -3.08
CA VAL A 97 -2.11 6.67 -2.98
C VAL A 97 -1.33 5.75 -3.91
N VAL A 98 -0.87 4.62 -3.38
CA VAL A 98 -0.02 3.67 -4.10
C VAL A 98 -0.75 2.33 -4.20
N PRO A 99 -1.52 2.07 -5.27
CA PRO A 99 -2.17 0.78 -5.46
C PRO A 99 -1.14 -0.30 -5.78
N ALA A 100 -0.71 -1.05 -4.77
CA ALA A 100 0.16 -2.21 -4.89
C ALA A 100 -0.70 -3.46 -5.14
N VAL A 101 -1.48 -3.43 -6.22
CA VAL A 101 -2.46 -4.46 -6.59
C VAL A 101 -2.07 -5.11 -7.91
N ASN A 102 -2.36 -6.40 -8.04
CA ASN A 102 -2.15 -7.11 -9.31
C ASN A 102 -3.20 -6.71 -10.36
N GLY A 103 -2.80 -6.73 -11.63
CA GLY A 103 -3.68 -6.46 -12.76
C GLY A 103 -3.66 -4.99 -13.22
N VAL A 104 -4.73 -4.56 -13.88
CA VAL A 104 -4.87 -3.18 -14.37
C VAL A 104 -5.44 -2.31 -13.23
N PRO A 105 -4.72 -1.27 -12.76
CA PRO A 105 -5.23 -0.38 -11.72
C PRO A 105 -6.33 0.55 -12.25
N TRP A 106 -7.20 1.05 -11.37
CA TRP A 106 -8.33 1.92 -11.71
C TRP A 106 -7.92 3.24 -12.39
N TRP A 107 -6.71 3.74 -12.08
CA TRP A 107 -6.15 4.97 -12.63
C TRP A 107 -5.34 4.75 -13.92
N TYR A 108 -5.23 3.52 -14.44
CA TYR A 108 -4.27 3.13 -15.49
C TYR A 108 -4.21 4.07 -16.71
N PHE A 109 -5.36 4.58 -17.14
CA PHE A 109 -5.45 5.45 -18.31
C PHE A 109 -5.31 6.96 -17.99
N HIS A 110 -5.13 7.34 -16.71
CA HIS A 110 -4.90 8.72 -16.34
C HIS A 110 -3.54 9.20 -16.84
N ARG A 111 -3.54 10.27 -17.67
CA ARG A 111 -2.34 10.80 -18.33
C ARG A 111 -1.56 9.76 -19.15
N LEU A 112 -2.28 8.75 -19.66
CA LEU A 112 -1.73 7.80 -20.62
C LEU A 112 -1.98 8.33 -22.02
N ASP A 113 -0.92 8.77 -22.69
CA ASP A 113 -0.99 9.28 -24.06
C ASP A 113 -1.70 8.28 -25.00
N GLY A 114 -2.66 8.79 -25.77
CA GLY A 114 -3.35 8.03 -26.81
C GLY A 114 -4.88 8.02 -26.69
N PRO A 115 -5.58 7.20 -27.50
CA PRO A 115 -7.03 7.28 -27.68
C PRO A 115 -7.85 6.86 -26.44
N TYR A 116 -7.19 6.34 -25.40
CA TYR A 116 -7.83 5.90 -24.17
C TYR A 116 -7.50 6.77 -22.97
N GLU A 117 -6.83 7.91 -23.16
CA GLU A 117 -6.52 8.82 -22.05
C GLU A 117 -7.77 9.15 -21.22
N GLY A 118 -7.66 9.03 -19.91
CA GLY A 118 -8.75 9.30 -18.96
C GLY A 118 -9.82 8.20 -18.90
N ARG A 119 -9.69 7.08 -19.63
CA ARG A 119 -10.67 6.00 -19.61
C ARG A 119 -10.77 5.35 -18.24
N ARG A 120 -11.99 5.27 -17.69
CA ARG A 120 -12.27 4.55 -16.44
C ARG A 120 -12.34 3.03 -16.66
N VAL A 121 -11.88 2.26 -15.67
CA VAL A 121 -11.77 0.80 -15.74
C VAL A 121 -12.86 0.13 -14.89
N ALA A 122 -14.03 -0.11 -15.48
CA ALA A 122 -15.20 -0.63 -14.77
C ALA A 122 -15.03 -2.01 -14.11
N SER A 123 -14.09 -2.84 -14.58
CA SER A 123 -13.83 -4.17 -14.00
C SER A 123 -13.21 -4.11 -12.61
N VAL A 124 -12.53 -3.00 -12.26
CA VAL A 124 -11.91 -2.79 -10.95
C VAL A 124 -12.49 -1.59 -10.20
N ASP A 125 -13.27 -0.75 -10.87
CA ASP A 125 -13.93 0.43 -10.30
C ASP A 125 -15.32 0.66 -10.95
N ARG A 126 -16.23 -0.30 -10.75
CA ARG A 126 -17.54 -0.36 -11.45
C ARG A 126 -18.35 0.94 -11.38
N ASP A 127 -18.41 1.54 -10.19
CA ASP A 127 -19.21 2.73 -9.93
C ASP A 127 -18.37 4.02 -9.96
N GLY A 128 -17.09 3.94 -10.38
CA GLY A 128 -16.18 5.09 -10.45
C GLY A 128 -15.71 5.63 -9.08
N LYS A 129 -16.03 4.94 -7.98
CA LYS A 129 -15.83 5.46 -6.62
C LYS A 129 -14.35 5.70 -6.30
N GLN A 130 -13.44 4.81 -6.71
CA GLN A 130 -12.01 5.04 -6.50
C GLN A 130 -11.55 6.27 -7.27
N TRP A 131 -11.99 6.40 -8.53
CA TRP A 131 -11.67 7.58 -9.35
C TRP A 131 -12.15 8.88 -8.71
N ASP A 132 -13.40 8.92 -8.25
CA ASP A 132 -14.03 10.15 -7.79
C ASP A 132 -13.57 10.57 -6.38
N VAL A 133 -13.34 9.60 -5.48
CA VAL A 133 -12.96 9.88 -4.09
C VAL A 133 -11.45 9.95 -3.90
N LEU A 134 -10.69 9.00 -4.46
CA LEU A 134 -9.24 8.98 -4.29
C LEU A 134 -8.54 9.89 -5.30
N THR A 135 -9.17 10.19 -6.44
CA THR A 135 -8.64 11.04 -7.52
C THR A 135 -7.35 10.49 -8.15
N PRO A 136 -7.28 10.32 -9.48
CA PRO A 136 -6.11 9.69 -10.10
C PRO A 136 -4.83 10.53 -9.97
N GLN A 137 -4.92 11.82 -9.63
CA GLN A 137 -3.77 12.70 -9.38
C GLN A 137 -2.95 12.28 -8.14
N ARG A 138 -3.57 11.58 -7.18
CA ARG A 138 -2.86 11.00 -6.02
C ARG A 138 -2.11 9.74 -6.37
N ALA A 139 -2.43 9.08 -7.48
CA ALA A 139 -1.91 7.78 -7.79
C ALA A 139 -0.40 7.83 -8.05
N ILE A 140 0.32 6.91 -7.41
CA ILE A 140 1.65 6.48 -7.82
C ILE A 140 1.52 5.02 -8.24
N GLY A 141 2.00 4.71 -9.45
CA GLY A 141 2.08 3.35 -9.93
C GLY A 141 3.07 2.52 -9.13
N CYS A 142 2.70 1.28 -8.86
CA CYS A 142 3.55 0.33 -8.15
C CYS A 142 3.45 -1.06 -8.77
N VAL A 143 4.58 -1.63 -9.16
CA VAL A 143 4.70 -3.04 -9.55
C VAL A 143 5.45 -3.77 -8.45
N VAL A 144 4.80 -4.79 -7.90
CA VAL A 144 5.30 -5.63 -6.79
C VAL A 144 5.96 -6.86 -7.39
N TYR A 145 7.25 -7.06 -7.13
CA TYR A 145 7.97 -8.30 -7.46
C TYR A 145 8.16 -9.30 -6.30
N PRO A 146 8.10 -8.91 -5.00
CA PRO A 146 8.21 -9.86 -3.90
C PRO A 146 7.13 -10.92 -3.90
N SER A 147 7.53 -12.11 -3.44
CA SER A 147 6.64 -13.21 -3.06
C SER A 147 6.68 -13.37 -1.54
N CYS A 148 5.51 -13.34 -0.91
CA CYS A 148 5.38 -13.49 0.53
C CYS A 148 4.15 -14.33 0.87
N ALA A 149 4.14 -14.89 2.07
CA ALA A 149 3.01 -15.61 2.65
C ALA A 149 2.68 -15.12 4.07
N VAL A 150 1.49 -15.49 4.53
CA VAL A 150 1.05 -15.31 5.92
C VAL A 150 0.84 -16.71 6.50
N PRO A 151 1.88 -17.37 7.05
CA PRO A 151 1.76 -18.73 7.56
C PRO A 151 0.81 -18.81 8.78
N GLU A 152 0.75 -17.74 9.58
CA GLU A 152 -0.16 -17.60 10.72
C GLU A 152 -0.45 -16.11 11.02
N PRO A 153 -1.49 -15.78 11.81
CA PRO A 153 -1.77 -14.41 12.22
C PRO A 153 -0.55 -13.70 12.85
N GLY A 154 -0.25 -12.47 12.40
CA GLY A 154 0.90 -11.68 12.86
C GLY A 154 2.26 -12.05 12.27
N VAL A 155 2.33 -13.09 11.41
CA VAL A 155 3.59 -13.58 10.86
C VAL A 155 3.60 -13.46 9.34
N ILE A 156 4.70 -12.93 8.81
CA ILE A 156 4.98 -12.83 7.38
C ILE A 156 6.22 -13.66 7.06
N GLU A 157 6.12 -14.45 6.00
CA GLU A 157 7.24 -15.18 5.42
C GLU A 157 7.56 -14.56 4.05
N HIS A 158 8.75 -13.98 3.92
CA HIS A 158 9.30 -13.52 2.66
C HIS A 158 10.01 -14.69 1.97
N ILE A 159 9.58 -15.00 0.74
CA ILE A 159 10.01 -16.18 -0.01
C ILE A 159 11.08 -15.78 -1.03
N ASP A 160 10.81 -14.77 -1.86
CA ASP A 160 11.71 -14.33 -2.92
C ASP A 160 11.42 -12.89 -3.36
N GLY A 161 12.46 -12.19 -3.83
CA GLY A 161 12.39 -10.85 -4.40
C GLY A 161 12.06 -9.73 -3.41
N ASP A 162 12.69 -8.57 -3.59
CA ASP A 162 12.50 -7.38 -2.73
C ASP A 162 12.15 -6.11 -3.52
N ARG A 163 12.03 -6.21 -4.85
CA ARG A 163 11.93 -5.05 -5.73
C ARG A 163 10.50 -4.51 -5.86
N PHE A 164 10.36 -3.20 -5.71
CA PHE A 164 9.16 -2.45 -6.08
C PHE A 164 9.50 -1.41 -7.14
N THR A 165 8.78 -1.40 -8.26
CA THR A 165 8.92 -0.35 -9.27
C THR A 165 7.86 0.70 -9.04
N LEU A 166 8.27 1.97 -8.95
CA LEU A 166 7.37 3.10 -8.76
C LEU A 166 7.38 4.03 -9.99
N GLY A 167 6.26 4.69 -10.26
CA GLY A 167 6.20 5.69 -11.34
C GLY A 167 4.97 6.59 -11.26
N GLU A 168 5.08 7.81 -11.77
CA GLU A 168 3.91 8.67 -11.98
C GLU A 168 3.05 8.13 -13.13
N PRO A 169 1.72 8.31 -13.09
CA PRO A 169 0.85 8.03 -14.24
C PRO A 169 1.29 8.77 -15.51
N SER A 170 1.86 9.98 -15.38
CA SER A 170 2.42 10.76 -16.49
C SER A 170 3.79 10.29 -16.99
N GLY A 171 4.45 9.37 -16.29
CA GLY A 171 5.85 8.98 -16.56
C GLY A 171 6.91 9.96 -16.06
N GLU A 172 6.52 11.09 -15.47
CA GLU A 172 7.45 12.07 -14.89
C GLU A 172 8.18 11.53 -13.66
N LYS A 173 9.41 12.02 -13.43
CA LYS A 173 10.17 11.75 -12.21
C LYS A 173 9.87 12.83 -11.17
N SER A 174 8.82 12.63 -10.39
CA SER A 174 8.43 13.58 -9.34
C SER A 174 9.23 13.37 -8.04
N GLU A 175 9.32 14.43 -7.23
CA GLU A 175 9.95 14.35 -5.90
C GLU A 175 9.25 13.31 -5.00
N ARG A 176 7.92 13.23 -5.03
CA ARG A 176 7.16 12.27 -4.21
C ARG A 176 7.46 10.82 -4.59
N VAL A 177 7.70 10.51 -5.86
CA VAL A 177 8.11 9.15 -6.28
C VAL A 177 9.54 8.87 -5.84
N MET A 178 10.45 9.83 -6.03
CA MET A 178 11.86 9.66 -5.65
C MET A 178 12.03 9.47 -4.15
N ARG A 179 11.29 10.23 -3.33
CA ARG A 179 11.31 10.14 -1.87
C ARG A 179 10.80 8.79 -1.37
N LEU A 180 9.70 8.28 -1.94
CA LEU A 180 9.20 6.94 -1.62
C LEU A 180 10.17 5.84 -2.08
N SER A 181 10.75 5.98 -3.27
CA SER A 181 11.73 5.03 -3.81
C SER A 181 13.00 4.94 -2.97
N GLN A 182 13.45 6.04 -2.36
CA GLN A 182 14.59 6.02 -1.44
C GLN A 182 14.26 5.17 -0.21
N VAL A 183 13.13 5.44 0.42
CA VAL A 183 12.72 4.75 1.65
C VAL A 183 12.46 3.25 1.43
N LEU A 184 12.00 2.83 0.24
CA LEU A 184 11.83 1.41 -0.09
C LEU A 184 13.12 0.67 -0.44
N ARG A 185 14.26 1.38 -0.58
CA ARG A 185 15.58 0.77 -0.85
C ARG A 185 16.40 0.52 0.42
N ASP A 186 16.13 1.28 1.46
CA ASP A 186 16.79 1.17 2.78
C ASP A 186 16.22 -0.04 3.56
#